data_AF-A0A7G2D8X1-F1
#
_entry.id   AF-A0A7G2D8X1-F1
#
_cell.length_a   1.000
_cell.length_b   1.000
_cell.length_c   1.000
_cell.angle_alpha   90.00
_cell.angle_beta   90.00
_cell.angle_gamma   90.00
#
_symmetry.space_group_name_H-M   'P 1'
#
loop_
_entity.id
_entity.type
_entity.pdbx_description
1 polymer ?
#
loop_
_entity_poly.entity_id
_entity_poly.type
_entity_poly.pdbx_seq_one_letter_code
_entity_poly.pdbx_strand_id
1 'polypeptide(L)' 'MISLIDAFSFQLNLGTDPYDSVALASALAARCDVLITRDDDFRKKAKGQITMMTPEEFLEWFSKSDEHEG' A
#
# COMPACT_ATOMS: atom_id res chain seq x y z
N MET A 1 -2.78 -16.60 -8.29
CA MET A 1 -3.63 -16.37 -9.48
C MET A 1 -4.75 -15.36 -9.21
N ILE A 2 -5.24 -15.23 -7.97
CA ILE A 2 -6.29 -14.24 -7.59
C ILE A 2 -5.79 -12.78 -7.69
N SER A 3 -4.52 -12.51 -7.41
CA SER A 3 -3.94 -11.16 -7.37
C SER A 3 -3.97 -10.39 -8.69
N LEU A 4 -3.96 -11.05 -9.85
CA LEU A 4 -4.08 -10.35 -11.14
C LEU A 4 -5.52 -9.90 -11.43
N ILE A 5 -6.52 -10.66 -10.98
CA ILE A 5 -7.94 -10.29 -11.10
C ILE A 5 -8.24 -9.11 -10.17
N ASP A 6 -7.69 -9.14 -8.96
CA ASP A 6 -7.81 -8.04 -8.01
C ASP A 6 -7.12 -6.78 -8.53
N ALA A 7 -5.90 -6.90 -9.07
CA ALA A 7 -5.20 -5.79 -9.70
C ALA A 7 -6.05 -5.16 -10.82
N PHE A 8 -6.60 -5.96 -11.73
CA PHE A 8 -7.46 -5.44 -12.78
C PHE A 8 -8.72 -4.75 -12.21
N SER A 9 -9.28 -5.29 -11.13
CA SER A 9 -10.42 -4.69 -10.44
C SER A 9 -10.06 -3.35 -9.79
N PHE A 10 -8.87 -3.22 -9.19
CA PHE A 10 -8.38 -1.96 -8.64
C PHE A 10 -8.13 -0.92 -9.73
N GLN A 11 -7.60 -1.32 -10.87
CA GLN A 11 -7.40 -0.43 -12.01
C GLN A 11 -8.74 0.19 -12.44
N LEU A 12 -9.79 -0.64 -12.59
CA LEU A 12 -11.11 -0.18 -13.03
C LEU A 12 -11.84 0.66 -11.97
N ASN A 13 -11.81 0.24 -10.71
CA ASN A 13 -12.62 0.85 -9.66
C ASN A 13 -11.95 2.07 -9.00
N LEU A 14 -10.62 2.08 -8.91
CA LEU A 14 -9.85 3.14 -8.24
C LEU A 14 -9.18 4.09 -9.24
N GLY A 15 -9.15 3.75 -10.53
CA GLY A 15 -8.44 4.52 -11.55
C GLY A 15 -6.92 4.58 -11.30
N THR A 16 -6.37 3.58 -10.62
CA THR A 16 -4.92 3.42 -10.43
C THR A 16 -4.29 2.95 -11.73
N ASP A 17 -2.99 3.19 -11.91
CA ASP A 17 -2.30 2.61 -13.06
C ASP A 17 -2.10 1.09 -12.87
N PRO A 18 -1.72 0.35 -13.93
CA PRO A 18 -1.53 -1.10 -13.83
C PRO A 18 -0.46 -1.54 -12.82
N TYR A 19 0.60 -0.76 -12.61
CA TYR A 19 1.68 -1.10 -11.68
C TYR A 19 1.24 -0.89 -10.24
N ASP A 20 0.59 0.23 -9.96
CA ASP A 20 -0.03 0.53 -8.66
C ASP A 20 -1.06 -0.52 -8.28
N SER A 21 -1.88 -0.92 -9.24
CA SER A 21 -2.89 -1.97 -9.07
C SER A 21 -2.27 -3.30 -8.65
N VAL A 22 -1.17 -3.69 -9.29
CA VAL A 22 -0.44 -4.92 -8.96
C VAL A 22 0.23 -4.80 -7.60
N ALA A 23 0.82 -3.65 -7.27
CA ALA A 23 1.44 -3.41 -5.97
C ALA A 23 0.41 -3.53 -4.84
N LEU A 24 -0.76 -2.90 -4.99
CA LEU A 24 -1.86 -2.98 -4.02
C LEU A 24 -2.37 -4.41 -3.85
N ALA A 25 -2.67 -5.10 -4.96
CA ALA A 25 -3.15 -6.47 -4.92
C ALA A 25 -2.12 -7.41 -4.27
N SER A 26 -0.83 -7.20 -4.53
CA SER A 26 0.24 -8.00 -3.93
C SER A 26 0.35 -7.76 -2.43
N ALA A 27 0.30 -6.50 -1.98
CA ALA A 27 0.35 -6.17 -0.55
C ALA A 27 -0.83 -6.75 0.23
N LEU A 28 -2.05 -6.65 -0.32
CA LEU A 28 -3.25 -7.22 0.30
C LEU A 28 -3.21 -8.75 0.33
N ALA A 29 -2.78 -9.40 -0.77
CA ALA A 29 -2.65 -10.84 -0.83
C ALA A 29 -1.59 -11.38 0.15
N ALA A 30 -0.48 -10.64 0.32
CA ALA A 30 0.57 -10.95 1.29
C ALA A 30 0.21 -10.55 2.73
N ARG A 31 -0.95 -9.90 2.95
CA ARG A 31 -1.39 -9.37 4.25
C ARG A 31 -0.37 -8.42 4.88
N CYS A 32 0.24 -7.56 4.06
CA CYS A 32 1.08 -6.49 4.57
C CYS A 32 0.23 -5.51 5.40
N ASP A 33 0.77 -5.01 6.51
CA ASP A 33 0.12 -3.96 7.30
C ASP A 33 0.19 -2.59 6.61
N VAL A 34 1.30 -2.35 5.90
CA VAL A 34 1.62 -1.07 5.26
C VAL A 34 2.16 -1.28 3.84
N LEU A 35 1.74 -0.42 2.91
CA LEU A 35 2.34 -0.28 1.58
C LEU A 35 3.09 1.05 1.50
N ILE A 36 4.39 1.00 1.23
CA ILE A 36 5.26 2.19 1.20
C ILE A 36 5.32 2.75 -0.23
N THR A 37 5.00 4.04 -0.41
CA THR A 37 5.11 4.73 -1.70
C THR A 37 5.30 6.24 -1.52
N ARG A 38 5.94 6.90 -2.50
CA ARG A 38 6.02 8.37 -2.59
C ARG A 38 4.92 8.97 -3.47
N ASP A 39 4.10 8.13 -4.12
CA ASP A 39 3.06 8.59 -5.03
C ASP A 39 1.80 9.02 -4.28
N ASP A 40 1.57 10.33 -4.22
CA ASP A 40 0.41 10.91 -3.54
C ASP A 40 -0.91 10.68 -4.27
N ASP A 41 -0.91 10.51 -5.60
CA ASP A 41 -2.13 10.21 -6.35
C ASP A 41 -2.58 8.78 -6.07
N PHE A 42 -1.63 7.83 -6.08
CA PHE A 42 -1.90 6.45 -5.71
C PHE A 42 -2.42 6.35 -4.27
N ARG A 43 -1.78 7.06 -3.31
CA ARG A 43 -2.24 7.10 -1.91
C ARG A 43 -3.68 7.60 -1.78
N LYS A 44 -4.07 8.60 -2.57
CA LYS A 44 -5.45 9.13 -2.57
C LYS A 44 -6.43 8.11 -3.14
N LYS A 45 -6.09 7.46 -4.26
CA LYS A 45 -6.94 6.48 -4.95
C LYS A 45 -7.13 5.19 -4.15
N ALA A 46 -6.07 4.68 -3.52
CA ALA A 46 -6.09 3.45 -2.73
C ALA A 46 -6.48 3.67 -1.26
N LYS A 47 -6.92 4.88 -0.90
CA LYS A 47 -7.33 5.22 0.46
C LYS A 47 -8.42 4.27 0.96
N GLY A 48 -8.18 3.66 2.12
CA GLY A 48 -9.12 2.74 2.75
C GLY A 48 -8.97 1.27 2.33
N GLN A 49 -8.06 0.95 1.42
CA GLN A 49 -7.72 -0.44 1.08
C GLN A 49 -6.63 -0.99 2.01
N ILE A 50 -5.58 -0.20 2.25
CA ILE A 50 -4.45 -0.54 3.12
C ILE A 50 -3.87 0.75 3.72
N THR A 51 -3.17 0.66 4.85
CA THR A 51 -2.37 1.77 5.35
C THR A 51 -1.24 2.05 4.36
N MET A 52 -1.08 3.30 3.97
CA MET A 52 -0.01 3.70 3.05
C MET A 52 0.83 4.80 3.68
N MET A 53 2.14 4.63 3.59
CA MET A 53 3.12 5.55 4.16
C MET A 53 4.13 5.99 3.10
N THR A 54 4.67 7.19 3.25
CA THR A 54 5.94 7.52 2.60
C THR A 54 7.08 6.76 3.26
N PRO A 55 8.24 6.61 2.58
CA PRO A 55 9.42 6.03 3.22
C PRO A 55 9.81 6.75 4.52
N GLU A 56 9.70 8.08 4.54
CA GLU A 56 10.03 8.90 5.71
C GLU A 56 9.04 8.64 6.88
N GLU A 57 7.73 8.62 6.60
CA GLU A 57 6.69 8.29 7.59
C GLU A 57 6.90 6.88 8.17
N PHE A 58 7.27 5.92 7.32
CA PHE A 58 7.55 4.56 7.75
C PHE A 58 8.78 4.46 8.67
N LEU A 59 9.87 5.17 8.35
CA LEU A 59 11.08 5.18 9.19
C LEU A 59 10.83 5.82 10.55
N GLU A 60 10.04 6.90 10.60
CA GLU A 60 9.64 7.53 11.87
C GLU A 60 8.75 6.60 12.71
N TRP A 61 7.80 5.91 12.08
CA TRP A 61 6.94 4.92 12.74
C TRP A 61 7.75 3.74 13.29
N PHE A 62 8.69 3.23 12.50
CA PHE A 62 9.57 2.14 12.90
C PHE A 62 10.44 2.53 14.10
N SER A 63 11.08 3.70 14.06
CA SER A 63 11.97 4.18 15.13
C SER A 63 11.25 4.33 16.48
N LYS A 64 9.97 4.75 16.48
CA LYS A 64 9.15 4.87 17.70
C LYS A 64 8.69 3.52 18.26
N SER A 65 8.62 2.50 17.40
CA SER A 65 8.22 1.15 17.81
C SER A 65 9.34 0.45 18.57
N ASP A 66 10.61 0.69 18.21
CA ASP A 66 11.79 0.18 18.92
C ASP A 66 11.94 0.75 20.34
N GLU A 67 11.48 1.99 20.59
CA GLU A 67 11.57 2.63 21.92
C GLU A 67 10.63 2.02 22.97
N HIS A 68 9.65 1.19 22.57
CA HIS A 68 8.68 0.58 23.49
C HIS A 68 9.01 -0.88 23.87
N GLU A 69 10.08 -1.46 23.31
CA GLU A 69 10.58 -2.79 23.66
C GLU A 69 11.87 -2.77 24.50
N GLY A 70 12.31 -1.59 24.96
CA GLY A 70 13.49 -1.37 25.82
C GLY A 70 13.22 -1.32 27.31
#